data_AF-A0A1Q3AJQ3-F1
#
_entry.id   AF-A0A1Q3AJQ3-F1
#
_cell.length_a   1.000
_cell.length_b   1.000
_cell.length_c   1.000
_cell.angle_alpha   90.00
_cell.angle_beta   90.00
_cell.angle_gamma   90.00
#
_symmetry.space_group_name_H-M   'P 1'
#
loop_
_entity.id
_entity.type
_entity.pdbx_description
1 polymer ?
#
loop_
_entity_poly.entity_id
_entity_poly.type
_entity_poly.pdbx_seq_one_letter_code
_entity_poly.pdbx_strand_id
1 'polypeptide(L)'
;MNFLNRHIDTTNHHFHLYEKETLKVFNYWVKAHLSMSDLSASEYISHQDELEQEARELMPWDPKTCTYEMGPLKQSVFACRTHKNIGLCYSCSIQCHTKCDIVELFTKRHFTCDCGTERDDQEPGEEGFRCQLRRNRESDVPSFTNRYGQNFRGLFCECEKEYDPESNDTMIQCILGTECNEDWYHDSCIGRKIPPLESFDAYICWKCAKKYDYYFKRILSHSLGEKIIAHTLVHGGKDDDKEDIKSTRGMKRSADEMDQQTNNGEYSIFLKEGFSEVLGELKDSIKDHNDKLYLFLNDLVPFLIKDEPVYEPVDDGEDTPDDLVSNVLRNAMHREQAIAGISAFNALKMKLNEFLKPFAETGNVVKEEDIKGFFQRPEETSK
;
A
#
# COMPACT_ATOMS: atom_id res chain seq x y z
N MET A 1 -50.30 5.66 -11.49
CA MET A 1 -50.96 6.79 -10.80
C MET A 1 -51.08 6.44 -9.33
N ASN A 2 -50.57 7.35 -8.49
CA ASN A 2 -50.70 7.56 -7.05
C ASN A 2 -51.55 6.62 -6.15
N PHE A 3 -50.88 6.25 -5.04
CA PHE A 3 -51.27 6.25 -3.63
C PHE A 3 -52.55 5.54 -3.18
N LEU A 4 -52.38 4.71 -2.15
CA LEU A 4 -53.28 4.68 -0.99
C LEU A 4 -52.47 4.51 0.30
N ASN A 5 -52.86 5.29 1.29
CA ASN A 5 -52.29 5.41 2.63
C ASN A 5 -53.43 5.10 3.61
N ARG A 6 -53.17 4.26 4.63
CA ARG A 6 -53.58 4.40 6.06
C ARG A 6 -53.84 3.07 6.79
N HIS A 7 -53.16 2.97 7.93
CA HIS A 7 -53.55 2.47 9.25
C HIS A 7 -54.23 1.11 9.41
N ILE A 8 -53.56 0.23 10.18
CA ILE A 8 -54.18 -0.50 11.29
C ILE A 8 -53.24 -0.46 12.50
N ASP A 9 -53.85 -0.13 13.63
CA ASP A 9 -53.34 -0.12 15.01
C ASP A 9 -53.46 -1.54 15.60
N THR A 10 -52.43 -2.07 16.25
CA THR A 10 -52.58 -3.11 17.30
C THR A 10 -51.44 -3.02 18.30
N THR A 11 -51.78 -2.54 19.49
CA THR A 11 -50.98 -2.53 20.71
C THR A 11 -51.04 -3.87 21.45
N ASN A 12 -50.06 -4.08 22.34
CA ASN A 12 -49.94 -5.13 23.36
C ASN A 12 -49.51 -6.54 22.93
N HIS A 13 -48.19 -6.74 22.75
CA HIS A 13 -47.46 -7.92 23.26
C HIS A 13 -45.92 -7.78 23.13
N HIS A 14 -45.33 -6.61 23.44
CA HIS A 14 -43.87 -6.40 23.24
C HIS A 14 -43.13 -5.65 24.35
N PHE A 15 -43.69 -5.56 25.56
CA PHE A 15 -43.08 -4.77 26.65
C PHE A 15 -42.40 -5.57 27.78
N HIS A 16 -42.20 -6.88 27.64
CA HIS A 16 -41.56 -7.69 28.71
C HIS A 16 -40.26 -8.40 28.33
N LEU A 17 -39.76 -8.21 27.10
CA LEU A 17 -38.49 -8.80 26.64
C LEU A 17 -37.35 -7.78 26.46
N TYR A 18 -37.64 -6.47 26.44
CA TYR A 18 -36.64 -5.42 26.24
C TYR A 18 -35.90 -4.94 27.51
N GLU A 19 -36.33 -5.37 28.70
CA GLU A 19 -35.72 -4.94 29.97
C GLU A 19 -34.68 -5.94 30.51
N LYS A 20 -34.61 -7.17 29.96
CA LYS A 20 -33.64 -8.19 30.38
C LYS A 20 -32.39 -8.27 29.50
N GLU A 21 -32.45 -7.81 28.24
CA GLU A 21 -31.28 -7.76 27.36
C GLU A 21 -30.48 -6.46 27.51
N THR A 22 -31.13 -5.34 27.80
CA THR A 22 -30.46 -4.06 28.09
C THR A 22 -29.61 -4.12 29.36
N LEU A 23 -30.04 -4.86 30.39
CA LEU A 23 -29.25 -5.15 31.59
C LEU A 23 -28.07 -6.10 31.34
N LYS A 24 -28.14 -7.00 30.35
CA LYS A 24 -27.01 -7.87 29.97
C LYS A 24 -25.98 -7.11 29.15
N VAL A 25 -26.41 -6.27 28.21
CA VAL A 25 -25.53 -5.41 27.41
C VAL A 25 -24.90 -4.33 28.30
N PHE A 26 -25.63 -3.73 29.24
CA PHE A 26 -25.08 -2.80 30.23
C PHE A 26 -24.09 -3.49 31.18
N ASN A 27 -24.38 -4.69 31.69
CA ASN A 27 -23.42 -5.43 32.52
C ASN A 27 -22.21 -5.97 31.72
N TYR A 28 -22.36 -6.27 30.42
CA TYR A 28 -21.26 -6.63 29.53
C TYR A 28 -20.40 -5.42 29.20
N TRP A 29 -21.01 -4.26 28.97
CA TRP A 29 -20.32 -2.99 28.74
C TRP A 29 -19.64 -2.48 30.02
N VAL A 30 -20.26 -2.63 31.20
CA VAL A 30 -19.66 -2.33 32.50
C VAL A 30 -18.56 -3.33 32.86
N LYS A 31 -18.69 -4.63 32.54
CA LYS A 31 -17.58 -5.61 32.67
C LYS A 31 -16.44 -5.35 31.68
N ALA A 32 -16.73 -4.91 30.47
CA ALA A 32 -15.73 -4.54 29.47
C ALA A 32 -15.05 -3.20 29.83
N HIS A 33 -15.77 -2.22 30.39
CA HIS A 33 -15.19 -0.97 30.92
C HIS A 33 -14.37 -1.20 32.19
N LEU A 34 -14.76 -2.14 33.06
CA LEU A 34 -14.00 -2.53 34.25
C LEU A 34 -12.81 -3.46 33.93
N SER A 35 -12.65 -3.90 32.68
CA SER A 35 -11.51 -4.71 32.22
C SER A 35 -10.39 -3.87 31.60
N MET A 36 -10.55 -2.55 31.47
CA MET A 36 -9.53 -1.63 30.96
C MET A 36 -8.96 -0.69 32.04
N SER A 37 -9.29 -0.90 33.32
CA SER A 37 -8.83 -0.04 34.41
C SER A 37 -7.76 -0.65 35.34
N ASP A 38 -7.30 -1.87 35.07
CA ASP A 38 -6.22 -2.51 35.83
C ASP A 38 -5.36 -3.41 34.92
N LEU A 39 -4.86 -2.86 33.80
CA LEU A 39 -3.65 -3.43 33.20
C LEU A 39 -2.48 -3.07 34.12
N SER A 40 -1.75 -4.06 34.61
CA SER A 40 -0.46 -3.79 35.26
C SER A 40 0.45 -3.04 34.29
N ALA A 41 1.34 -2.20 34.79
CA ALA A 41 2.28 -1.44 33.95
C ALA A 41 3.06 -2.39 33.02
N SER A 42 3.39 -3.60 33.48
CA SER A 42 4.01 -4.64 32.66
C SER A 42 3.11 -5.16 31.54
N GLU A 43 1.82 -5.40 31.80
CA GLU A 43 0.88 -5.87 30.75
C GLU A 43 0.59 -4.78 29.72
N TYR A 44 0.53 -3.51 30.13
CA TYR A 44 0.40 -2.39 29.19
C TYR A 44 1.65 -2.23 28.31
N ILE A 45 2.84 -2.31 28.89
CA ILE A 45 4.10 -2.26 28.14
C ILE A 45 4.19 -3.45 27.19
N SER A 46 3.95 -4.68 27.65
CA SER A 46 3.97 -5.85 26.77
C SER A 46 2.95 -5.76 25.64
N HIS A 47 1.74 -5.28 25.91
CA HIS A 47 0.73 -5.09 24.87
C HIS A 47 1.09 -3.94 23.90
N GLN A 48 1.77 -2.89 24.36
CA GLN A 48 2.31 -1.85 23.48
C GLN A 48 3.46 -2.39 22.62
N ASP A 49 4.39 -3.12 23.22
CA ASP A 49 5.52 -3.76 22.53
C ASP A 49 5.03 -4.74 21.46
N GLU A 50 3.99 -5.54 21.76
CA GLU A 50 3.36 -6.45 20.80
C GLU A 50 2.75 -5.70 19.60
N LEU A 51 2.01 -4.61 19.85
CA LEU A 51 1.44 -3.78 18.78
C LEU A 51 2.52 -3.06 17.97
N GLU A 52 3.57 -2.56 18.63
CA GLU A 52 4.71 -1.94 17.96
C GLU A 52 5.50 -2.96 17.13
N GLN A 53 5.64 -4.19 17.61
CA GLN A 53 6.26 -5.27 16.86
C GLN A 53 5.44 -5.66 15.64
N GLU A 54 4.12 -5.85 15.78
CA GLU A 54 3.22 -6.11 14.66
C GLU A 54 3.28 -4.97 13.62
N ALA A 55 3.32 -3.71 14.08
CA ALA A 55 3.48 -2.56 13.21
C ALA A 55 4.84 -2.56 12.48
N ARG A 56 5.94 -2.93 13.16
CA ARG A 56 7.27 -3.04 12.54
C ARG A 56 7.34 -4.18 11.52
N GLU A 57 6.68 -5.29 11.78
CA GLU A 57 6.61 -6.42 10.84
C GLU A 57 5.85 -6.05 9.56
N LEU A 58 4.79 -5.24 9.67
CA LEU A 58 4.02 -4.76 8.52
C LEU A 58 4.65 -3.55 7.83
N MET A 59 5.34 -2.70 8.57
CA MET A 59 5.92 -1.43 8.12
C MET A 59 7.40 -1.37 8.54
N PRO A 60 8.29 -2.07 7.81
CA PRO A 60 9.68 -2.28 8.25
C PRO A 60 10.54 -1.03 8.10
N TRP A 61 10.19 -0.12 7.18
CA TRP A 61 11.07 1.00 6.84
C TRP A 61 10.86 2.23 7.72
N ASP A 62 11.90 3.04 7.86
CA ASP A 62 11.87 4.26 8.66
C ASP A 62 11.15 5.43 7.93
N PRO A 63 10.01 5.94 8.46
CA PRO A 63 9.18 6.93 7.78
C PRO A 63 9.71 8.36 7.92
N LYS A 64 11.02 8.60 7.78
CA LYS A 64 11.64 9.94 7.98
C LYS A 64 11.68 10.81 6.71
N THR A 65 11.49 10.23 5.53
CA THR A 65 11.72 10.95 4.26
C THR A 65 10.49 10.95 3.36
N CYS A 66 10.00 12.14 2.98
CA CYS A 66 8.96 12.29 1.97
C CYS A 66 9.57 12.26 0.56
N THR A 67 8.95 11.52 -0.36
CA THR A 67 9.47 11.32 -1.72
C THR A 67 9.11 12.43 -2.71
N TYR A 68 8.38 13.47 -2.31
CA TYR A 68 7.96 14.56 -3.21
C TYR A 68 9.16 15.19 -3.95
N GLU A 69 10.24 15.52 -3.24
CA GLU A 69 11.42 16.17 -3.84
C GLU A 69 12.25 15.24 -4.74
N MET A 70 12.04 13.92 -4.60
CA MET A 70 12.67 12.91 -5.47
C MET A 70 11.97 12.82 -6.83
N GLY A 71 10.77 13.42 -6.96
CA GLY A 71 9.99 13.45 -8.18
C GLY A 71 9.31 12.12 -8.52
N PRO A 72 8.93 11.92 -9.80
CA PRO A 72 8.20 10.73 -10.23
C PRO A 72 9.08 9.49 -10.17
N LEU A 73 8.66 8.51 -9.35
CA LEU A 73 9.40 7.27 -9.14
C LEU A 73 8.44 6.10 -8.92
N LYS A 74 8.97 4.87 -8.95
CA LYS A 74 8.20 3.66 -8.60
C LYS A 74 8.30 3.46 -7.09
N GLN A 75 7.20 3.51 -6.37
CA GLN A 75 7.15 3.39 -4.90
C GLN A 75 5.83 2.80 -4.44
N SER A 76 5.77 2.34 -3.18
CA SER A 76 4.51 2.09 -2.49
C SER A 76 3.72 3.41 -2.34
N VAL A 77 2.47 3.40 -2.81
CA VAL A 77 1.57 4.55 -2.80
C VAL A 77 0.36 4.24 -1.95
N PHE A 78 -0.05 5.23 -1.17
CA PHE A 78 -1.20 5.16 -0.28
C PHE A 78 -2.21 6.23 -0.67
N ALA A 79 -3.46 5.86 -0.89
CA ALA A 79 -4.53 6.82 -1.19
C ALA A 79 -5.12 7.36 0.10
N CYS A 80 -5.10 8.67 0.29
CA CYS A 80 -5.82 9.33 1.39
C CYS A 80 -7.18 9.80 0.90
N ARG A 81 -8.24 9.11 1.33
CA ARG A 81 -9.63 9.41 0.95
C ARG A 81 -10.21 10.58 1.73
N THR A 82 -9.68 10.84 2.92
CA THR A 82 -10.05 12.01 3.74
C THR A 82 -9.72 13.32 3.03
N HIS A 83 -8.58 13.39 2.33
CA HIS A 83 -8.10 14.60 1.66
C HIS A 83 -8.13 14.42 0.14
N LYS A 84 -9.31 14.58 -0.48
CA LYS A 84 -9.51 14.59 -1.94
C LYS A 84 -8.91 13.42 -2.75
N ASN A 85 -8.80 12.23 -2.16
CA ASN A 85 -8.22 11.06 -2.82
C ASN A 85 -6.80 11.35 -3.37
N ILE A 86 -5.96 12.00 -2.56
CA ILE A 86 -4.55 12.22 -2.89
C ILE A 86 -3.72 10.94 -2.75
N GLY A 87 -2.55 10.89 -3.39
CA GLY A 87 -1.60 9.80 -3.20
C GLY A 87 -0.42 10.21 -2.34
N LEU A 88 -0.04 9.35 -1.42
CA LEU A 88 0.98 9.58 -0.42
C LEU A 88 2.10 8.55 -0.57
N CYS A 89 3.32 8.97 -0.29
CA CYS A 89 4.40 8.03 -0.04
C CYS A 89 4.24 7.34 1.31
N TYR A 90 4.93 6.20 1.47
CA TYR A 90 5.02 5.44 2.70
C TYR A 90 5.17 6.33 3.96
N SER A 91 6.21 7.18 3.99
CA SER A 91 6.49 8.01 5.16
C SER A 91 5.37 9.00 5.51
N CYS A 92 4.72 9.60 4.50
CA CYS A 92 3.63 10.56 4.73
C CYS A 92 2.34 9.87 5.19
N SER A 93 2.09 8.64 4.75
CA SER A 93 0.96 7.84 5.24
C SER A 93 1.03 7.65 6.77
N ILE A 94 2.24 7.48 7.30
CA ILE A 94 2.49 7.24 8.73
C ILE A 94 2.62 8.54 9.52
N GLN A 95 3.34 9.55 9.01
CA GLN A 95 3.72 10.73 9.80
C GLN A 95 2.78 11.92 9.66
N CYS A 96 2.06 12.03 8.54
CA CYS A 96 1.20 13.19 8.25
C CYS A 96 -0.29 12.81 8.23
N HIS A 97 -0.60 11.58 7.80
CA HIS A 97 -1.96 11.13 7.55
C HIS A 97 -2.39 9.95 8.43
N THR A 98 -1.72 9.70 9.56
CA THR A 98 -1.98 8.56 10.47
C THR A 98 -3.46 8.42 10.89
N LYS A 99 -4.19 9.53 10.95
CA LYS A 99 -5.61 9.59 11.38
C LYS A 99 -6.59 9.66 10.20
N CYS A 100 -6.11 9.54 8.97
CA CYS A 100 -6.93 9.60 7.77
C CYS A 100 -7.41 8.20 7.38
N ASP A 101 -8.49 8.17 6.58
CA ASP A 101 -8.88 6.98 5.85
C ASP A 101 -7.90 6.77 4.70
N ILE A 102 -6.99 5.80 4.87
CA ILE A 102 -5.93 5.47 3.93
C ILE A 102 -6.17 4.08 3.35
N VAL A 103 -6.01 3.96 2.04
CA VAL A 103 -6.00 2.68 1.33
C VAL A 103 -4.63 2.47 0.69
N GLU A 104 -3.98 1.34 0.97
CA GLU A 104 -2.74 0.96 0.30
C GLU A 104 -3.01 0.61 -1.17
N LEU A 105 -2.25 1.22 -2.09
CA LEU A 105 -2.35 0.97 -3.54
C LEU A 105 -1.19 0.13 -4.07
N PHE A 106 -0.39 -0.45 -3.17
CA PHE A 106 0.85 -1.15 -3.46
C PHE A 106 1.81 -0.27 -4.25
N THR A 107 2.68 -0.87 -5.06
CA THR A 107 3.61 -0.12 -5.91
C THR A 107 2.91 0.49 -7.12
N LYS A 108 3.21 1.76 -7.39
CA LYS A 108 2.82 2.49 -8.60
C LYS A 108 4.04 3.15 -9.24
N ARG A 109 4.08 3.18 -10.57
CA ARG A 109 5.13 3.85 -11.35
C ARG A 109 4.86 5.33 -11.54
N HIS A 110 5.94 6.10 -11.71
CA HIS A 110 5.91 7.54 -12.00
C HIS A 110 5.03 8.37 -11.06
N PHE A 111 5.00 8.02 -9.78
CA PHE A 111 4.18 8.70 -8.80
C PHE A 111 5.04 9.60 -7.91
N THR A 112 4.57 10.83 -7.67
CA THR A 112 5.16 11.80 -6.74
C THR A 112 4.18 12.02 -5.58
N CYS A 113 4.66 12.00 -4.34
CA CYS A 113 3.81 12.21 -3.15
C CYS A 113 3.04 13.54 -3.20
N ASP A 114 1.74 13.56 -2.91
CA ASP A 114 0.92 14.78 -2.90
C ASP A 114 0.88 15.51 -1.54
N CYS A 115 1.49 14.94 -0.49
CA CYS A 115 1.44 15.51 0.86
C CYS A 115 1.97 16.95 0.89
N GLY A 116 1.13 17.87 1.38
CA GLY A 116 1.41 19.29 1.46
C GLY A 116 1.44 20.03 0.11
N THR A 117 0.95 19.42 -0.97
CA THR A 117 0.72 20.11 -2.26
C THR A 117 -0.62 20.84 -2.28
N GLU A 118 -0.92 21.59 -3.33
CA GLU A 118 -2.24 22.21 -3.56
C GLU A 118 -3.39 21.20 -3.70
N ARG A 119 -3.10 19.93 -4.00
CA ARG A 119 -4.12 18.88 -4.03
C ARG A 119 -4.53 18.43 -2.63
N ASP A 120 -3.61 18.50 -1.69
CA ASP A 120 -3.81 18.15 -0.30
C ASP A 120 -4.52 19.30 0.44
N ASP A 121 -5.77 19.07 0.83
CA ASP A 121 -6.57 20.03 1.57
C ASP A 121 -6.46 19.87 3.09
N GLN A 122 -5.49 19.09 3.57
CA GLN A 122 -5.12 19.09 4.97
C GLN A 122 -4.70 20.50 5.42
N GLU A 123 -5.30 20.96 6.52
CA GLU A 123 -4.88 22.20 7.18
C GLU A 123 -3.48 22.02 7.79
N PRO A 124 -2.63 23.06 7.77
CA PRO A 124 -1.31 22.97 8.39
C PRO A 124 -1.40 22.54 9.86
N GLY A 125 -0.45 21.69 10.29
CA GLY A 125 -0.37 21.25 11.68
C GLY A 125 -0.03 22.39 12.65
N GLU A 126 0.12 22.10 13.94
CA GLU A 126 0.36 23.10 14.99
C GLU A 126 1.57 24.01 14.72
N GLU A 127 2.63 23.47 14.10
CA GLU A 127 3.84 24.21 13.72
C GLU A 127 3.71 24.98 12.38
N GLY A 128 2.54 24.93 11.75
CA GLY A 128 2.24 25.57 10.47
C GLY A 128 2.79 24.83 9.24
N PHE A 129 3.25 23.59 9.40
CA PHE A 129 3.73 22.76 8.30
C PHE A 129 2.59 21.96 7.67
N ARG A 130 2.56 21.93 6.33
CA ARG A 130 1.63 21.12 5.56
C ARG A 130 2.10 19.66 5.45
N CYS A 131 3.37 19.44 5.10
CA CYS A 131 4.05 18.15 5.27
C CYS A 131 5.03 18.24 6.44
N GLN A 132 4.89 17.38 7.45
CA GLN A 132 5.77 17.38 8.64
C GLN A 132 7.21 16.95 8.32
N LEU A 133 7.39 16.14 7.29
CA LEU A 133 8.69 15.63 6.86
C LEU A 133 9.49 16.65 6.05
N ARG A 134 8.82 17.39 5.15
CA ARG A 134 9.46 18.43 4.32
C ARG A 134 9.44 19.81 4.98
N ARG A 135 8.58 20.01 5.98
CA ARG A 135 8.41 21.27 6.72
C ARG A 135 8.06 22.45 5.81
N ASN A 136 7.28 22.20 4.76
CA ASN A 136 6.77 23.27 3.88
C ASN A 136 5.59 23.99 4.55
N ARG A 137 5.61 25.33 4.53
CA ARG A 137 4.52 26.17 5.08
C ARG A 137 3.53 26.62 4.01
N GLU A 138 4.01 26.75 2.78
CA GLU A 138 3.20 27.04 1.61
C GLU A 138 2.91 25.75 0.85
N SER A 139 1.78 25.71 0.15
CA SER A 139 1.42 24.55 -0.67
C SER A 139 2.36 24.43 -1.85
N ASP A 140 2.88 23.22 -2.06
CA ASP A 140 3.69 22.91 -3.23
C ASP A 140 2.82 22.62 -4.47
N VAL A 141 3.42 22.75 -5.65
CA VAL A 141 2.75 22.44 -6.91
C VAL A 141 2.68 20.91 -7.09
N PRO A 142 1.50 20.32 -7.30
CA PRO A 142 1.37 18.88 -7.53
C PRO A 142 2.04 18.46 -8.84
N SER A 143 2.52 17.23 -8.89
CA SER A 143 3.13 16.70 -10.13
C SER A 143 2.09 16.52 -11.23
N PHE A 144 2.36 17.08 -12.41
CA PHE A 144 1.52 16.93 -13.60
C PHE A 144 1.58 15.52 -14.22
N THR A 145 2.56 14.69 -13.82
CA THR A 145 2.71 13.32 -14.33
C THR A 145 1.92 12.30 -13.51
N ASN A 146 1.44 12.67 -12.32
CA ASN A 146 0.64 11.76 -11.49
C ASN A 146 -0.67 11.40 -12.20
N ARG A 147 -1.05 10.12 -12.07
CA ARG A 147 -2.30 9.59 -12.62
C ARG A 147 -3.17 9.02 -11.52
N TYR A 148 -4.42 9.48 -11.49
CA TYR A 148 -5.39 9.09 -10.48
C TYR A 148 -6.48 8.22 -11.12
N GLY A 149 -6.46 6.93 -10.78
CA GLY A 149 -7.47 5.96 -11.18
C GLY A 149 -8.51 5.73 -10.09
N GLN A 150 -9.38 4.74 -10.31
CA GLN A 150 -10.39 4.35 -9.31
C GLN A 150 -9.79 3.86 -7.98
N ASN A 151 -8.57 3.33 -7.99
CA ASN A 151 -7.88 2.84 -6.79
C ASN A 151 -7.75 3.93 -5.72
N PHE A 152 -7.61 5.20 -6.10
CA PHE A 152 -7.53 6.31 -5.15
C PHE A 152 -8.83 6.54 -4.36
N ARG A 153 -9.94 5.96 -4.80
CA ARG A 153 -11.23 5.95 -4.08
C ARG A 153 -11.41 4.69 -3.23
N GLY A 154 -10.40 3.81 -3.20
CA GLY A 154 -10.46 2.47 -2.61
C GLY A 154 -11.08 1.41 -3.52
N LEU A 155 -11.38 1.72 -4.78
CA LEU A 155 -12.08 0.80 -5.69
C LEU A 155 -11.11 0.10 -6.63
N PHE A 156 -11.28 -1.21 -6.78
CA PHE A 156 -10.43 -2.06 -7.61
C PHE A 156 -11.26 -2.89 -8.57
N CYS A 157 -10.59 -3.38 -9.61
CA CYS A 157 -11.15 -4.22 -10.65
C CYS A 157 -12.26 -3.51 -11.45
N GLU A 158 -12.76 -4.15 -12.50
CA GLU A 158 -13.92 -3.63 -13.23
C GLU A 158 -15.23 -3.65 -12.42
N CYS A 159 -15.29 -4.46 -11.35
CA CYS A 159 -16.47 -4.55 -10.50
C CYS A 159 -16.58 -3.41 -9.48
N GLU A 160 -15.59 -2.51 -9.44
CA GLU A 160 -15.55 -1.35 -8.55
C GLU A 160 -15.80 -1.72 -7.08
N LYS A 161 -15.11 -2.77 -6.60
CA LYS A 161 -15.21 -3.22 -5.20
C LYS A 161 -14.05 -2.69 -4.37
N GLU A 162 -14.31 -2.45 -3.09
CA GLU A 162 -13.25 -2.19 -2.12
C GLU A 162 -12.43 -3.45 -1.86
N TYR A 163 -11.13 -3.28 -1.61
CA TYR A 163 -10.26 -4.39 -1.23
C TYR A 163 -10.57 -4.81 0.20
N ASP A 164 -10.87 -6.09 0.37
CA ASP A 164 -11.11 -6.73 1.66
C ASP A 164 -9.97 -7.73 1.93
N PRO A 165 -9.05 -7.44 2.88
CA PRO A 165 -7.93 -8.33 3.19
C PRO A 165 -8.38 -9.66 3.81
N GLU A 166 -9.61 -9.76 4.33
CA GLU A 166 -10.16 -11.02 4.85
C GLU A 166 -10.80 -11.88 3.77
N SER A 167 -10.96 -11.34 2.55
CA SER A 167 -11.51 -12.09 1.43
C SER A 167 -10.49 -13.08 0.88
N ASN A 168 -10.98 -14.25 0.44
CA ASN A 168 -10.15 -15.26 -0.25
C ASN A 168 -10.06 -14.99 -1.77
N ASP A 169 -10.44 -13.79 -2.22
CA ASP A 169 -10.48 -13.45 -3.64
C ASP A 169 -9.06 -13.21 -4.15
N THR A 170 -8.65 -13.93 -5.20
CA THR A 170 -7.34 -13.74 -5.80
C THR A 170 -7.38 -12.56 -6.77
N MET A 171 -6.51 -11.59 -6.55
CA MET A 171 -6.35 -10.42 -7.44
C MET A 171 -5.00 -10.44 -8.15
N ILE A 172 -4.99 -9.98 -9.40
CA ILE A 172 -3.79 -9.92 -10.23
C ILE A 172 -3.61 -8.49 -10.75
N GLN A 173 -2.43 -7.92 -10.55
CA GLN A 173 -2.09 -6.58 -11.03
C GLN A 173 -1.76 -6.60 -12.53
N CYS A 174 -2.25 -5.60 -13.28
CA CYS A 174 -1.85 -5.40 -14.66
C CYS A 174 -0.45 -4.78 -14.75
N ILE A 175 0.53 -5.53 -15.28
CA ILE A 175 1.92 -5.06 -15.41
C ILE A 175 2.05 -3.87 -16.37
N LEU A 176 1.19 -3.75 -17.39
CA LEU A 176 1.31 -2.65 -18.36
C LEU A 176 0.91 -1.31 -17.76
N GLY A 177 -0.21 -1.26 -17.05
CA GLY A 177 -0.68 -0.09 -16.30
C GLY A 177 -0.96 1.21 -17.07
N THR A 178 -0.60 1.31 -18.35
CA THR A 178 -0.67 2.53 -19.16
C THR A 178 -2.11 3.04 -19.35
N GLU A 179 -3.11 2.17 -19.47
CA GLU A 179 -4.51 2.61 -19.55
C GLU A 179 -5.28 2.39 -18.24
N CYS A 180 -5.03 1.28 -17.55
CA CYS A 180 -5.75 0.96 -16.32
C CYS A 180 -5.16 1.59 -15.05
N ASN A 181 -4.02 2.28 -15.13
CA ASN A 181 -3.31 2.84 -13.98
C ASN A 181 -2.83 1.77 -12.97
N GLU A 182 -2.25 0.67 -13.46
CA GLU A 182 -1.73 -0.47 -12.67
C GLU A 182 -2.78 -1.06 -11.71
N ASP A 183 -4.02 -1.18 -12.19
CA ASP A 183 -5.16 -1.70 -11.43
C ASP A 183 -5.04 -3.22 -11.19
N TRP A 184 -5.75 -3.66 -10.16
CA TRP A 184 -5.84 -5.04 -9.71
C TRP A 184 -7.18 -5.64 -10.12
N TYR A 185 -7.16 -6.87 -10.62
CA TYR A 185 -8.35 -7.53 -11.14
C TYR A 185 -8.57 -8.87 -10.46
N HIS A 186 -9.79 -9.12 -10.00
CA HIS A 186 -10.19 -10.44 -9.53
C HIS A 186 -10.08 -11.46 -10.67
N ASP A 187 -9.54 -12.64 -10.38
CA ASP A 187 -9.46 -13.77 -11.31
C ASP A 187 -10.80 -14.03 -12.05
N SER A 188 -11.89 -14.01 -11.28
CA SER A 188 -13.26 -14.22 -11.74
C SER A 188 -13.79 -13.11 -12.67
N CYS A 189 -13.27 -11.88 -12.53
CA CYS A 189 -13.60 -10.75 -13.40
C CYS A 189 -12.72 -10.69 -14.66
N ILE A 190 -11.50 -11.24 -14.61
CA ILE A 190 -10.65 -11.37 -15.81
C ILE A 190 -11.31 -12.31 -16.82
N GLY A 191 -11.82 -13.45 -16.33
CA GLY A 191 -12.63 -14.39 -17.09
C GLY A 191 -12.69 -15.78 -16.45
N ARG A 192 -13.63 -16.62 -16.88
CA ARG A 192 -13.94 -17.92 -16.23
C ARG A 192 -12.84 -18.98 -16.34
N LYS A 193 -11.86 -18.81 -17.23
CA LYS A 193 -10.81 -19.79 -17.54
C LYS A 193 -9.44 -19.13 -17.59
N ILE A 194 -9.06 -18.46 -16.50
CA ILE A 194 -7.67 -18.02 -16.40
C ILE A 194 -6.73 -19.24 -16.35
N PRO A 195 -5.53 -19.16 -16.94
CA PRO A 195 -4.52 -20.20 -16.76
C PRO A 195 -4.12 -20.29 -15.27
N PRO A 196 -3.60 -21.44 -14.80
CA PRO A 196 -3.13 -21.57 -13.42
C PRO A 196 -2.14 -20.46 -13.06
N LEU A 197 -2.22 -19.92 -11.84
CA LEU A 197 -1.40 -18.78 -11.41
C LEU A 197 0.12 -19.05 -11.53
N GLU A 198 0.52 -20.30 -11.35
CA GLU A 198 1.92 -20.74 -11.48
C GLU A 198 2.42 -20.86 -12.94
N SER A 199 1.53 -20.67 -13.93
CA SER A 199 1.86 -20.89 -15.35
C SER A 199 2.22 -19.62 -16.12
N PHE A 200 2.21 -18.46 -15.46
CA PHE A 200 2.55 -17.17 -16.03
C PHE A 200 3.16 -16.25 -14.96
N ASP A 201 3.98 -15.31 -15.39
CA ASP A 201 4.67 -14.36 -14.49
C ASP A 201 3.99 -13.00 -14.43
N ALA A 202 3.32 -12.61 -15.50
CA ALA A 202 2.72 -11.29 -15.59
C ALA A 202 1.42 -11.28 -16.40
N TYR A 203 0.57 -10.31 -16.07
CA TYR A 203 -0.76 -10.15 -16.64
C TYR A 203 -0.93 -8.76 -17.26
N ILE A 204 -1.50 -8.70 -18.47
CA ILE A 204 -1.92 -7.46 -19.12
C ILE A 204 -3.43 -7.50 -19.33
N CYS A 205 -4.13 -6.55 -18.72
CA CYS A 205 -5.57 -6.46 -18.82
C CYS A 205 -6.07 -6.06 -20.21
N TRP A 206 -7.33 -6.38 -20.49
CA TRP A 206 -7.95 -6.14 -21.78
C TRP A 206 -8.01 -4.67 -22.19
N LYS A 207 -8.13 -3.74 -21.23
CA LYS A 207 -8.09 -2.28 -21.49
C LYS A 207 -6.73 -1.87 -22.07
N CYS A 208 -5.65 -2.34 -21.44
CA CYS A 208 -4.28 -2.11 -21.85
C CYS A 208 -3.97 -2.80 -23.19
N ALA A 209 -4.35 -4.07 -23.34
CA ALA A 209 -4.15 -4.81 -24.58
C ALA A 209 -4.89 -4.17 -25.76
N LYS A 210 -6.14 -3.75 -25.58
CA LYS A 210 -6.94 -3.07 -26.61
C LYS A 210 -6.31 -1.77 -27.09
N LYS A 211 -5.78 -0.96 -26.18
CA LYS A 211 -5.13 0.31 -26.55
C LYS A 211 -3.91 0.11 -27.44
N TYR A 212 -3.14 -0.93 -27.15
CA TYR A 212 -1.90 -1.25 -27.88
C TYR A 212 -2.08 -2.49 -28.76
N ASP A 213 -3.30 -2.74 -29.23
CA ASP A 213 -3.68 -3.97 -29.93
C ASP A 213 -2.80 -4.21 -31.18
N TYR A 214 -2.51 -3.15 -31.92
CA TYR A 214 -1.58 -3.20 -33.05
C TYR A 214 -0.21 -3.80 -32.66
N TYR A 215 0.36 -3.40 -31.51
CA TYR A 215 1.66 -3.87 -31.05
C TYR A 215 1.59 -5.30 -30.53
N PHE A 216 0.57 -5.64 -29.74
CA PHE A 216 0.41 -6.99 -29.21
C PHE A 216 0.10 -8.01 -30.32
N LYS A 217 -0.69 -7.65 -31.34
CA LYS A 217 -0.87 -8.49 -32.54
C LYS A 217 0.44 -8.73 -33.27
N ARG A 218 1.31 -7.71 -33.40
CA ARG A 218 2.65 -7.88 -33.97
C ARG A 218 3.52 -8.82 -33.14
N ILE A 219 3.50 -8.71 -31.81
CA ILE A 219 4.23 -9.60 -30.90
C ILE A 219 3.71 -11.04 -31.03
N LEU A 220 2.39 -11.25 -31.00
CA LEU A 220 1.73 -12.55 -31.18
C LEU A 220 2.10 -13.23 -32.51
N SER A 221 2.29 -12.43 -33.56
CA SER A 221 2.63 -12.92 -34.91
C SER A 221 4.13 -13.12 -35.12
N HIS A 222 4.96 -12.69 -34.17
CA HIS A 222 6.40 -12.82 -34.26
C HIS A 222 6.86 -14.24 -33.92
N SER A 223 7.99 -14.69 -34.47
CA SER A 223 8.57 -16.02 -34.18
C SER A 223 8.91 -16.23 -32.70
N LEU A 224 9.15 -15.14 -31.97
CA LEU A 224 9.37 -15.13 -30.52
C LEU A 224 8.08 -15.01 -29.70
N GLY A 225 6.93 -14.77 -30.34
CA GLY A 225 5.65 -14.55 -29.66
C GLY A 225 5.23 -15.73 -28.77
N GLU A 226 5.43 -16.97 -29.23
CA GLU A 226 5.14 -18.19 -28.45
C GLU A 226 6.02 -18.34 -27.19
N LYS A 227 7.17 -17.67 -27.14
CA LYS A 227 8.05 -17.64 -25.97
C LYS A 227 7.68 -16.52 -24.99
N ILE A 228 7.04 -15.46 -25.46
CA ILE A 228 6.62 -14.31 -24.66
C ILE A 228 5.26 -14.56 -24.02
N ILE A 229 4.30 -15.08 -24.80
CA ILE A 229 2.89 -15.14 -24.42
C ILE A 229 2.52 -16.57 -24.03
N ALA A 230 2.03 -16.73 -22.80
CA ALA A 230 1.54 -17.99 -22.26
C ALA A 230 0.13 -18.30 -22.76
N HIS A 231 -0.76 -17.32 -22.65
CA HIS A 231 -2.17 -17.46 -22.98
C HIS A 231 -2.79 -16.11 -23.33
N THR A 232 -3.85 -16.11 -24.14
CA THR A 232 -4.72 -14.96 -24.38
C THR A 232 -6.16 -15.34 -24.06
N LEU A 233 -6.90 -14.43 -23.42
CA LEU A 233 -8.25 -14.70 -22.95
C LEU A 233 -9.20 -13.59 -23.39
N VAL A 234 -10.24 -13.94 -24.15
CA VAL A 234 -11.26 -12.97 -24.59
C VAL A 234 -12.10 -12.53 -23.39
N HIS A 235 -12.30 -11.23 -23.27
CA HIS A 235 -13.10 -10.59 -22.23
C HIS A 235 -14.54 -10.37 -22.74
N GLY A 236 -15.54 -10.66 -21.89
CA GLY A 236 -16.96 -10.41 -22.19
C GLY A 236 -17.64 -11.34 -23.21
N GLY A 237 -16.97 -12.42 -23.66
CA GLY A 237 -17.58 -13.40 -24.56
C GLY A 237 -18.65 -14.25 -23.88
N LYS A 238 -19.85 -14.32 -24.47
CA LYS A 238 -20.83 -15.36 -24.10
C LYS A 238 -20.27 -16.72 -24.51
N ASP A 239 -20.19 -17.63 -23.55
CA ASP A 239 -19.90 -19.05 -23.77
C ASP A 239 -20.78 -19.58 -24.92
N ASP A 240 -20.21 -19.84 -26.11
CA ASP A 240 -20.65 -20.91 -27.03
C ASP A 240 -19.88 -21.07 -28.35
N ASP A 241 -18.85 -20.27 -28.68
CA ASP A 241 -18.04 -20.55 -29.87
C ASP A 241 -16.54 -20.64 -29.58
N LYS A 242 -15.99 -21.80 -29.95
CA LYS A 242 -14.58 -22.16 -29.89
C LYS A 242 -13.72 -21.10 -30.57
N GLU A 243 -12.68 -20.64 -29.87
CA GLU A 243 -11.28 -20.95 -30.15
C GLU A 243 -10.41 -20.21 -29.15
N ASP A 244 -9.69 -20.94 -28.28
CA ASP A 244 -8.43 -20.44 -27.78
C ASP A 244 -7.64 -19.99 -29.01
N ILE A 245 -7.13 -18.76 -29.05
CA ILE A 245 -6.19 -18.36 -30.09
C ILE A 245 -4.89 -19.14 -29.83
N LYS A 246 -4.88 -20.41 -30.22
CA LYS A 246 -3.66 -21.20 -30.31
C LYS A 246 -2.87 -20.63 -31.47
N SER A 247 -1.56 -20.47 -31.28
CA SER A 247 -0.65 -20.12 -32.35
C SER A 247 -0.84 -21.08 -33.53
N THR A 248 -1.45 -20.58 -34.60
CA THR A 248 -1.64 -21.40 -35.80
C THR A 248 -0.28 -21.54 -36.47
N ARG A 249 0.21 -22.78 -36.48
CA ARG A 249 1.37 -23.24 -37.24
C ARG A 249 1.41 -22.62 -38.64
N GLY A 250 2.50 -21.89 -38.89
CA GLY A 250 3.15 -21.75 -40.19
C GLY A 250 2.27 -21.44 -41.40
N MET A 251 1.95 -20.17 -41.62
CA MET A 251 1.83 -19.67 -42.99
C MET A 251 2.17 -18.18 -43.04
N LYS A 252 3.23 -17.83 -43.78
CA LYS A 252 3.58 -16.44 -44.12
C LYS A 252 2.37 -15.79 -44.79
N ARG A 253 1.76 -14.80 -44.13
CA ARG A 253 0.84 -13.85 -44.75
C ARG A 253 1.22 -12.44 -44.31
N SER A 254 1.14 -11.49 -45.24
CA SER A 254 1.58 -10.11 -45.03
C SER A 254 0.61 -9.36 -44.12
N ALA A 255 1.14 -8.34 -43.44
CA ALA A 255 0.41 -7.53 -42.47
C ALA A 255 -0.75 -6.69 -43.06
N ASP A 256 -0.90 -6.65 -44.39
CA ASP A 256 -1.87 -5.78 -45.08
C ASP A 256 -3.23 -6.44 -45.37
N GLU A 257 -3.38 -7.76 -45.23
CA GLU A 257 -4.62 -8.48 -45.58
C GLU A 257 -5.44 -8.94 -44.35
N MET A 258 -5.28 -8.28 -43.19
CA MET A 258 -5.91 -8.69 -41.93
C MET A 258 -7.10 -7.84 -41.46
N ASP A 259 -7.57 -6.88 -42.28
CA ASP A 259 -8.58 -5.90 -41.85
C ASP A 259 -10.05 -6.30 -42.10
N GLN A 260 -10.33 -7.52 -42.62
CA GLN A 260 -11.71 -7.91 -42.96
C GLN A 260 -12.24 -9.17 -42.28
N GLN A 261 -11.47 -9.81 -41.39
CA GLN A 261 -11.96 -11.05 -40.75
C GLN A 261 -11.24 -11.41 -39.45
N THR A 262 -11.32 -10.57 -38.41
CA THR A 262 -11.02 -11.02 -37.04
C THR A 262 -12.00 -10.40 -36.05
N ASN A 263 -12.50 -11.25 -35.15
CA ASN A 263 -13.44 -10.88 -34.10
C ASN A 263 -12.88 -9.70 -33.28
N ASN A 264 -13.66 -8.62 -33.21
CA ASN A 264 -13.36 -7.34 -32.60
C ASN A 264 -13.44 -7.39 -31.06
N GLY A 265 -12.99 -8.49 -30.45
CA GLY A 265 -13.12 -8.78 -29.03
C GLY A 265 -11.97 -8.19 -28.22
N GLU A 266 -12.28 -7.66 -27.04
CA GLU A 266 -11.26 -7.28 -26.05
C GLU A 266 -10.65 -8.56 -25.48
N TYR A 267 -9.33 -8.60 -25.26
CA TYR A 267 -8.66 -9.79 -24.73
C TYR A 267 -7.56 -9.40 -23.75
N SER A 268 -7.33 -10.24 -22.74
CA SER A 268 -6.20 -10.14 -21.82
C SER A 268 -5.04 -11.02 -22.28
N ILE A 269 -3.83 -10.70 -21.84
CA ILE A 269 -2.59 -11.42 -22.20
C ILE A 269 -1.91 -11.87 -20.91
N PHE A 270 -1.49 -13.13 -20.88
CA PHE A 270 -0.69 -13.73 -19.82
C PHE A 270 0.70 -14.00 -20.36
N LEU A 271 1.73 -13.54 -19.67
CA LEU A 271 3.14 -13.57 -20.11
C LEU A 271 3.89 -14.70 -19.39
N LYS A 272 4.75 -15.41 -20.12
CA LYS A 272 5.54 -16.53 -19.58
C LYS A 272 6.67 -16.05 -18.68
N GLU A 273 7.21 -16.97 -17.89
CA GLU A 273 8.51 -16.78 -17.26
C GLU A 273 9.59 -16.41 -18.27
N GLY A 274 10.41 -15.41 -17.93
CA GLY A 274 11.46 -14.88 -18.79
C GLY A 274 10.97 -14.02 -19.97
N PHE A 275 9.69 -13.60 -20.00
CA PHE A 275 9.16 -12.79 -21.10
C PHE A 275 9.96 -11.50 -21.35
N SER A 276 10.50 -10.87 -20.28
CA SER A 276 11.24 -9.61 -20.35
C SER A 276 12.51 -9.74 -21.19
N GLU A 277 13.26 -10.83 -21.01
CA GLU A 277 14.47 -11.12 -21.78
C GLU A 277 14.14 -11.32 -23.26
N VAL A 278 13.09 -12.09 -23.55
CA VAL A 278 12.66 -12.37 -24.93
C VAL A 278 12.08 -11.11 -25.61
N LEU A 279 11.42 -10.22 -24.87
CA LEU A 279 11.03 -8.90 -25.37
C LEU A 279 12.25 -8.02 -25.67
N GLY A 280 13.33 -8.15 -24.88
CA GLY A 280 14.63 -7.55 -25.16
C GLY A 280 15.22 -8.05 -26.48
N GLU A 281 15.28 -9.38 -26.67
CA GLU A 281 15.73 -10.00 -27.93
C GLU A 281 14.89 -9.55 -29.13
N LEU A 282 13.56 -9.47 -28.96
CA LEU A 282 12.65 -8.98 -29.98
C LEU A 282 12.98 -7.54 -30.36
N LYS A 283 13.13 -6.66 -29.36
CA LYS A 283 13.50 -5.25 -29.58
C LYS A 283 14.81 -5.14 -30.34
N ASP A 284 15.84 -5.89 -29.92
CA ASP A 284 17.18 -5.84 -30.51
C ASP A 284 17.24 -6.45 -31.91
N SER A 285 16.30 -7.34 -32.26
CA SER A 285 16.18 -7.89 -33.61
C SER A 285 15.66 -6.88 -34.64
N ILE A 286 15.03 -5.78 -34.20
CA ILE A 286 14.45 -4.75 -35.07
C ILE A 286 15.55 -3.76 -35.46
N LYS A 287 15.99 -3.81 -36.72
CA LYS A 287 17.08 -2.96 -37.24
C LYS A 287 16.72 -1.49 -37.42
N ASP A 288 15.44 -1.19 -37.68
CA ASP A 288 14.96 0.17 -37.88
C ASP A 288 14.49 0.75 -36.55
N HIS A 289 15.25 1.70 -36.00
CA HIS A 289 14.91 2.38 -34.75
C HIS A 289 13.69 3.30 -34.86
N ASN A 290 13.17 3.55 -36.08
CA ASN A 290 11.90 4.23 -36.28
C ASN A 290 10.71 3.27 -36.43
N ASP A 291 10.94 1.94 -36.39
CA ASP A 291 9.83 0.98 -36.38
C ASP A 291 8.97 1.21 -35.15
N LYS A 292 7.65 1.25 -35.36
CA LYS A 292 6.68 1.53 -34.30
C LYS A 292 6.81 0.56 -33.12
N LEU A 293 7.09 -0.72 -33.35
CA LEU A 293 7.26 -1.73 -32.31
C LEU A 293 8.56 -1.51 -31.54
N TYR A 294 9.64 -1.09 -32.21
CA TYR A 294 10.87 -0.69 -31.52
C TYR A 294 10.60 0.50 -30.58
N LEU A 295 9.98 1.57 -31.07
CA LEU A 295 9.63 2.75 -30.26
C LEU A 295 8.67 2.40 -29.11
N PHE A 296 7.71 1.49 -29.35
CA PHE A 296 6.81 1.00 -28.31
C PHE A 296 7.59 0.32 -27.17
N LEU A 297 8.46 -0.64 -27.49
CA LEU A 297 9.24 -1.39 -26.51
C LEU A 297 10.35 -0.56 -25.86
N ASN A 298 10.94 0.40 -26.59
CA ASN A 298 12.07 1.19 -26.12
C ASN A 298 11.64 2.43 -25.33
N ASP A 299 10.62 3.15 -25.79
CA ASP A 299 10.28 4.47 -25.27
C ASP A 299 9.00 4.46 -24.44
N LEU A 300 8.00 3.67 -24.86
CA LEU A 300 6.69 3.71 -24.22
C LEU A 300 6.55 2.72 -23.07
N VAL A 301 7.07 1.51 -23.24
CA VAL A 301 6.98 0.44 -22.22
C VAL A 301 8.32 -0.26 -21.95
N PRO A 302 9.43 0.48 -21.74
CA PRO A 302 10.74 -0.12 -21.45
C PRO A 302 10.74 -0.97 -20.18
N PHE A 303 9.84 -0.67 -19.25
CA PHE A 303 9.64 -1.41 -17.99
C PHE A 303 9.17 -2.87 -18.20
N LEU A 304 8.69 -3.25 -19.39
CA LEU A 304 8.41 -4.65 -19.72
C LEU A 304 9.67 -5.46 -20.02
N ILE A 305 10.80 -4.80 -20.31
CA ILE A 305 12.08 -5.46 -20.64
C ILE A 305 13.03 -5.38 -19.46
N LYS A 306 13.05 -4.23 -18.77
CA LYS A 306 13.92 -3.97 -17.65
C LYS A 306 13.11 -3.44 -16.48
N ASP A 307 13.14 -4.15 -15.37
CA ASP A 307 12.45 -3.70 -14.17
C ASP A 307 12.98 -2.35 -13.69
N GLU A 308 12.04 -1.48 -13.35
CA GLU A 308 12.31 -0.25 -12.65
C GLU A 308 12.48 -0.54 -11.16
N PRO A 309 13.54 -0.01 -10.51
CA PRO A 309 13.75 -0.18 -9.09
C PRO A 309 12.58 0.45 -8.32
N VAL A 310 12.05 -0.29 -7.36
CA VAL A 310 11.10 0.25 -6.39
C VAL A 310 11.92 1.04 -5.38
N TYR A 311 11.52 2.28 -5.12
CA TYR A 311 12.07 3.06 -4.02
C TYR A 311 11.63 2.42 -2.70
N GLU A 312 12.61 1.98 -1.95
CA GLU A 312 12.49 1.51 -0.58
C GLU A 312 13.10 2.59 0.32
N PRO A 313 12.39 3.08 1.35
CA PRO A 313 13.00 3.94 2.35
C PRO A 313 14.16 3.21 3.04
N VAL A 314 15.09 3.94 3.66
CA VAL A 314 16.29 3.33 4.25
C VAL A 314 15.88 2.40 5.39
N ASP A 315 16.45 1.18 5.39
CA ASP A 315 16.28 0.17 6.47
C ASP A 315 16.95 0.67 7.76
N ASP A 316 16.29 0.49 8.89
CA ASP A 316 16.97 0.59 10.17
C ASP A 316 17.86 -0.63 10.33
N GLY A 317 19.18 -0.44 10.20
CA GLY A 317 20.02 -1.20 11.12
C GLY A 317 19.57 -0.79 12.52
N GLU A 318 18.87 -1.69 13.23
CA GLU A 318 18.30 -1.53 14.59
C GLU A 318 18.68 -0.19 15.25
N ASP A 319 17.85 0.86 15.08
CA ASP A 319 18.03 2.09 15.85
C ASP A 319 17.77 1.72 17.32
N THR A 320 18.82 1.67 18.13
CA THR A 320 18.69 1.27 19.53
C THR A 320 17.82 2.28 20.28
N PRO A 321 17.13 1.90 21.38
CA PRO A 321 16.36 2.86 22.19
C PRO A 321 17.18 4.09 22.64
N ASP A 322 18.51 3.95 22.70
CA ASP A 322 19.44 5.04 23.00
C ASP A 322 19.60 6.03 21.83
N ASP A 323 19.43 5.60 20.58
CA ASP A 323 19.44 6.46 19.39
C ASP A 323 18.15 7.27 19.28
N LEU A 324 17.00 6.68 19.64
CA LEU A 324 15.72 7.39 19.68
C LEU A 324 15.74 8.54 20.71
N VAL A 325 16.20 8.26 21.93
CA VAL A 325 16.33 9.29 22.98
C VAL A 325 17.40 10.33 22.60
N SER A 326 18.50 9.90 22.00
CA SER A 326 19.55 10.81 21.52
C SER A 326 19.03 11.75 20.42
N ASN A 327 18.18 11.26 19.53
CA ASN A 327 17.61 12.05 18.44
C ASN A 327 16.56 13.05 18.95
N VAL A 328 15.72 12.66 19.93
CA VAL A 328 14.77 13.58 20.58
C VAL A 328 15.50 14.70 21.33
N LEU A 329 16.54 14.39 22.08
CA LEU A 329 17.32 15.38 22.85
C LEU A 329 18.13 16.34 21.95
N ARG A 330 18.65 15.85 20.82
CA ARG A 330 19.36 16.69 19.83
C ARG A 330 18.43 17.68 19.12
N ASN A 331 17.19 17.28 18.87
CA ASN A 331 16.22 18.12 18.18
C ASN A 331 15.55 19.13 19.14
N ALA A 332 15.54 18.86 20.44
CA ALA A 332 14.91 19.73 21.45
C ALA A 332 15.84 20.78 22.07
N MET A 333 17.18 20.68 21.95
CA MET A 333 18.14 21.53 22.70
C MET A 333 19.40 21.93 21.90
N HIS A 334 20.09 23.01 22.33
CA HIS A 334 21.39 23.40 21.76
C HIS A 334 22.46 22.31 22.00
N ARG A 335 23.35 22.08 21.02
CA ARG A 335 24.29 20.94 20.93
C ARG A 335 25.09 20.64 22.21
N GLU A 336 25.53 21.64 22.96
CA GLU A 336 26.29 21.44 24.21
C GLU A 336 25.41 20.96 25.37
N GLN A 337 24.17 21.43 25.44
CA GLN A 337 23.18 20.98 26.43
C GLN A 337 22.63 19.58 26.08
N ALA A 338 22.51 19.27 24.79
CA ALA A 338 22.13 17.93 24.33
C ALA A 338 23.18 16.87 24.73
N ILE A 339 24.48 17.17 24.63
CA ILE A 339 25.54 16.23 25.05
C ILE A 339 25.50 16.01 26.57
N ALA A 340 25.32 17.06 27.36
CA ALA A 340 25.17 16.96 28.81
C ALA A 340 23.91 16.17 29.20
N GLY A 341 22.79 16.39 28.49
CA GLY A 341 21.53 15.68 28.68
C GLY A 341 21.64 14.19 28.36
N ILE A 342 22.29 13.82 27.25
CA ILE A 342 22.53 12.41 26.88
C ILE A 342 23.40 11.71 27.94
N SER A 343 24.46 12.37 28.42
CA SER A 343 25.32 11.82 29.46
C SER A 343 24.58 11.61 30.79
N ALA A 344 23.76 12.60 31.21
CA ALA A 344 22.95 12.52 32.41
C ALA A 344 21.86 11.44 32.30
N PHE A 345 21.23 11.31 31.13
CA PHE A 345 20.24 10.27 30.85
C PHE A 345 20.86 8.87 30.92
N ASN A 346 22.01 8.65 30.28
CA ASN A 346 22.70 7.36 30.32
C ASN A 346 23.14 6.99 31.74
N ALA A 347 23.59 7.97 32.54
CA ALA A 347 23.91 7.76 33.94
C ALA A 347 22.67 7.39 34.77
N LEU A 348 21.52 8.03 34.51
CA LEU A 348 20.25 7.71 35.17
C LEU A 348 19.77 6.30 34.77
N LYS A 349 19.85 5.95 33.49
CA LYS A 349 19.49 4.64 32.94
C LYS A 349 20.29 3.52 33.59
N MET A 350 21.62 3.66 33.73
CA MET A 350 22.43 2.66 34.42
C MET A 350 22.03 2.49 35.88
N LYS A 351 21.85 3.60 36.62
CA LYS A 351 21.46 3.57 38.04
C LYS A 351 20.07 2.96 38.24
N LEU A 352 19.14 3.26 37.34
CA LEU A 352 17.79 2.70 37.37
C LEU A 352 17.83 1.20 37.09
N ASN A 353 18.63 0.76 36.11
CA ASN A 353 18.83 -0.66 35.84
C ASN A 353 19.47 -1.40 37.02
N GLU A 354 20.48 -0.81 37.67
CA GLU A 354 21.06 -1.39 38.89
C GLU A 354 20.06 -1.45 40.05
N PHE A 355 19.18 -0.46 40.18
CA PHE A 355 18.13 -0.43 41.19
C PHE A 355 17.05 -1.49 40.93
N LEU A 356 16.66 -1.71 39.67
CA LEU A 356 15.60 -2.63 39.29
C LEU A 356 16.07 -4.10 39.16
N LYS A 357 17.36 -4.33 38.94
CA LYS A 357 17.94 -5.67 38.77
C LYS A 357 17.59 -6.68 39.89
N PRO A 358 17.65 -6.32 41.20
CA PRO A 358 17.25 -7.24 42.26
C PRO A 358 15.77 -7.60 42.23
N PHE A 359 14.89 -6.69 41.78
CA PHE A 359 13.45 -6.95 41.66
C PHE A 359 13.18 -7.96 40.54
N ALA A 360 13.88 -7.82 39.41
CA ALA A 360 13.81 -8.76 38.29
C ALA A 360 14.34 -10.16 38.67
N GLU A 361 15.45 -10.24 39.41
CA GLU A 361 16.05 -11.51 39.85
C GLU A 361 15.23 -12.23 40.95
N THR A 362 14.47 -11.48 41.74
CA THR A 362 13.67 -12.03 42.86
C THR A 362 12.18 -12.19 42.54
N GLY A 363 11.72 -11.72 41.38
CA GLY A 363 10.32 -11.79 40.96
C GLY A 363 9.37 -10.90 41.78
N ASN A 364 9.89 -9.88 42.46
CA ASN A 364 9.10 -8.97 43.29
C ASN A 364 8.51 -7.83 42.46
N VAL A 365 7.24 -7.50 42.72
CA VAL A 365 6.53 -6.39 42.05
C VAL A 365 7.07 -5.04 42.55
N VAL A 366 7.50 -4.19 41.62
CA VAL A 366 7.95 -2.83 41.91
C VAL A 366 6.73 -1.95 42.21
N LYS A 367 6.72 -1.27 43.36
CA LYS A 367 5.62 -0.39 43.77
C LYS A 367 5.97 1.08 43.49
N GLU A 368 4.95 1.93 43.43
CA GLU A 368 5.11 3.37 43.24
C GLU A 368 6.01 4.01 44.32
N GLU A 369 5.95 3.48 45.54
CA GLU A 369 6.80 3.90 46.68
C GLU A 369 8.29 3.64 46.42
N ASP A 370 8.63 2.56 45.73
CA ASP A 370 10.01 2.18 45.40
C ASP A 370 10.60 3.13 44.35
N ILE A 371 9.81 3.48 43.34
CA ILE A 371 10.18 4.43 42.28
C ILE A 371 10.30 5.85 42.84
N LYS A 372 9.33 6.29 43.65
CA LYS A 372 9.41 7.58 44.34
C LYS A 372 10.62 7.64 45.27
N GLY A 373 10.91 6.54 45.97
CA GLY A 373 12.09 6.40 46.82
C GLY A 373 13.41 6.50 46.04
N PHE A 374 13.49 5.94 44.83
CA PHE A 374 14.66 6.08 43.96
C PHE A 374 14.93 7.54 43.57
N PHE A 375 13.89 8.26 43.13
CA PHE A 375 14.02 9.67 42.69
C PHE A 375 14.11 10.69 43.84
N GLN A 376 13.80 10.29 45.08
CA GLN A 376 13.88 11.15 46.27
C GLN A 376 15.19 11.01 47.06
N ARG A 377 16.07 10.04 46.73
CA ARG A 377 17.40 9.94 47.34
C ARG A 377 18.27 11.09 46.83
N PRO A 378 18.78 11.98 47.69
CA PRO A 378 19.75 12.98 47.25
C PRO A 378 21.03 12.27 46.79
N GLU A 379 21.66 12.79 45.74
CA GLU A 379 22.93 12.29 45.24
C GLU A 379 23.97 12.24 46.38
N GLU A 380 24.37 11.03 46.82
CA GLU A 380 25.59 10.87 47.59
C GLU A 380 26.76 11.21 46.66
N THR A 381 27.23 12.45 46.74
CA THR A 381 28.49 12.88 46.15
C THR A 381 29.61 12.03 46.74
N SER A 382 30.15 11.09 45.95
CA SER A 382 31.45 10.48 46.19
C SER A 382 32.49 11.60 46.28
N LYS A 383 33.20 11.66 47.41
CA LYS A 383 34.45 12.40 47.55
C LYS A 383 35.54 11.83 46.67
#